data_AF-A0A1F8QL76-F1
#
_entry.id   AF-A0A1F8QL76-F1
#
_cell.length_a   1.000
_cell.length_b   1.000
_cell.length_c   1.000
_cell.angle_alpha   90.00
_cell.angle_beta   90.00
_cell.angle_gamma   90.00
#
_symmetry.space_group_name_H-M   'P 1'
#
loop_
_entity.id
_entity.type
_entity.pdbx_description
1 polymer ?
#
loop_
_entity_poly.entity_id
_entity_poly.type
_entity_poly.pdbx_seq_one_letter_code
_entity_poly.pdbx_strand_id
1 'polypeptide(L)'
;MWCYNHNLFSQEDVNCGWSEGWADFIPLAVNSTLNPNDSCFDFGSGPCGGGFFENLELRNRDDLPPVFPWGDSVEGRVAGALYDLFDGVNEGFDSATFGFTPIANNVFQAPNEDCLEAFWEGWKISEENEHHAVRAIYQNTIDYDTPPRYEPSLPDRIVLQGLGCENAIDLWTYSTDDESSDSELDWQIVYTSDWRCGATIDGGDMVDIHPQSGWLGSCDVTIQANDSLKTTNDTFRVNVLPVQAWVFLPIVMNSNP
;
A
#
# COMPACT_ATOMS: atom_id res chain seq x y z
N MET A 1 25.18 -23.39 -3.64
CA MET A 1 24.04 -23.34 -4.57
C MET A 1 24.46 -23.87 -5.92
N TRP A 2 23.57 -24.57 -6.61
CA TRP A 2 23.72 -24.96 -8.02
C TRP A 2 22.50 -24.41 -8.78
N CYS A 3 22.52 -23.12 -9.14
CA CYS A 3 21.55 -22.49 -10.05
C CYS A 3 21.88 -22.89 -11.50
N TYR A 4 21.96 -24.20 -11.74
CA TYR A 4 22.45 -24.73 -13.01
C TYR A 4 21.41 -25.71 -13.53
N ASN A 5 20.60 -25.20 -14.45
CA ASN A 5 19.60 -25.91 -15.27
C ASN A 5 18.19 -26.02 -14.66
N HIS A 6 17.45 -24.92 -14.77
CA HIS A 6 16.00 -24.83 -14.56
C HIS A 6 15.36 -23.82 -15.53
N ASN A 7 14.07 -23.53 -15.35
CA ASN A 7 13.34 -22.58 -16.19
C ASN A 7 13.14 -21.24 -15.46
N LEU A 8 12.85 -20.18 -16.21
CA LEU A 8 12.59 -18.83 -15.70
C LEU A 8 11.55 -18.77 -14.57
N PHE A 9 10.53 -19.64 -14.65
CA PHE A 9 9.45 -19.72 -13.67
C PHE A 9 9.44 -21.05 -12.93
N SER A 10 10.60 -21.62 -12.61
CA SER A 10 10.69 -22.67 -11.59
C SER A 10 11.16 -22.11 -10.26
N GLN A 11 10.69 -22.74 -9.19
CA GLN A 11 11.10 -22.42 -7.83
C GLN A 11 12.42 -23.11 -7.51
N GLU A 12 13.40 -22.32 -7.09
CA GLU A 12 14.70 -22.79 -6.63
C GLU A 12 14.91 -22.34 -5.17
N ASP A 13 15.85 -21.43 -4.94
CA ASP A 13 16.07 -20.76 -3.67
C ASP A 13 16.21 -19.25 -3.87
N VAL A 14 16.10 -18.50 -2.78
CA VAL A 14 16.08 -17.02 -2.80
C VAL A 14 17.38 -16.41 -3.33
N ASN A 15 18.52 -17.10 -3.19
CA ASN A 15 19.79 -16.60 -3.70
C ASN A 15 19.89 -16.81 -5.21
N CYS A 16 19.45 -17.96 -5.73
CA CYS A 16 19.35 -18.20 -7.17
C CYS A 16 18.35 -17.23 -7.80
N GLY A 17 17.13 -17.15 -7.26
CA GLY A 17 16.09 -16.23 -7.74
C GLY A 17 16.57 -14.78 -7.82
N TRP A 18 17.33 -14.31 -6.83
CA TRP A 18 17.97 -13.00 -6.88
C TRP A 18 19.05 -12.88 -7.94
N SER A 19 20.04 -13.79 -7.91
CA SER A 19 21.21 -13.69 -8.80
C SER A 19 20.85 -13.81 -10.29
N GLU A 20 19.90 -14.68 -10.61
CA GLU A 20 19.46 -14.90 -11.99
C GLU A 20 18.37 -13.91 -12.40
N GLY A 21 17.45 -13.56 -11.49
CA GLY A 21 16.48 -12.49 -11.74
C GLY A 21 17.16 -11.16 -12.08
N TRP A 22 18.28 -10.85 -11.42
CA TRP A 22 19.12 -9.70 -11.78
C TRP A 22 19.77 -9.87 -13.16
N ALA A 23 20.25 -11.07 -13.48
CA ALA A 23 20.84 -11.38 -14.79
C ALA A 23 19.83 -11.27 -15.94
N ASP A 24 18.54 -11.55 -15.67
CA ASP A 24 17.46 -11.46 -16.65
C ASP A 24 16.90 -10.04 -16.80
N PHE A 25 16.81 -9.30 -15.68
CA PHE A 25 16.37 -7.90 -15.67
C PHE A 25 17.30 -6.97 -16.47
N ILE A 26 18.62 -7.05 -16.24
CA ILE A 26 19.59 -6.12 -16.84
C ILE A 26 19.51 -6.01 -18.37
N PRO A 27 19.54 -7.11 -19.15
CA PRO A 27 19.43 -7.01 -20.60
C PRO A 27 18.08 -6.43 -21.04
N LEU A 28 17.00 -6.69 -20.29
CA LEU A 28 15.68 -6.11 -20.57
C LEU A 28 15.65 -4.59 -20.31
N ALA A 29 16.18 -4.13 -19.20
CA ALA A 29 16.34 -2.69 -18.91
C ALA A 29 17.19 -1.96 -19.98
N VAL A 30 18.24 -2.61 -20.49
CA VAL A 30 19.06 -2.06 -21.58
C VAL A 30 18.30 -2.02 -22.90
N ASN A 31 17.59 -3.10 -23.25
CA ASN A 31 16.83 -3.18 -24.50
C ASN A 31 15.67 -2.20 -24.54
N SER A 32 14.88 -2.12 -23.46
CA SER A 32 13.75 -1.18 -23.33
C SER A 32 14.20 0.29 -23.41
N THR A 33 15.39 0.63 -22.91
CA THR A 33 15.98 1.97 -23.10
C THR A 33 16.25 2.28 -24.58
N LEU A 34 16.61 1.28 -25.39
CA LEU A 34 16.85 1.44 -26.83
C LEU A 34 15.56 1.34 -27.66
N ASN A 35 14.59 0.56 -27.18
CA ASN A 35 13.27 0.37 -27.78
C ASN A 35 12.21 0.24 -26.67
N PRO A 36 11.50 1.33 -26.32
CA PRO A 36 10.53 1.33 -25.21
C PRO A 36 9.34 0.37 -25.35
N ASN A 37 9.17 -0.29 -26.50
CA ASN A 37 8.14 -1.32 -26.68
C ASN A 37 8.70 -2.74 -26.51
N ASP A 38 9.95 -2.89 -26.08
CA ASP A 38 10.61 -4.17 -25.87
C ASP A 38 10.51 -4.59 -24.40
N SER A 39 9.38 -5.19 -24.05
CA SER A 39 9.11 -5.71 -22.70
C SER A 39 9.44 -7.21 -22.58
N CYS A 40 10.05 -7.81 -23.61
CA CYS A 40 10.30 -9.25 -23.64
C CYS A 40 11.76 -9.57 -23.31
N PHE A 41 11.95 -10.50 -22.39
CA PHE A 41 13.21 -11.19 -22.24
C PHE A 41 13.38 -12.22 -23.37
N ASP A 42 14.33 -11.98 -24.27
CA ASP A 42 14.59 -12.85 -25.42
C ASP A 42 15.65 -13.92 -25.12
N PHE A 43 15.28 -15.20 -25.19
CA PHE A 43 16.23 -16.33 -25.14
C PHE A 43 16.96 -16.57 -26.47
N GLY A 44 16.74 -15.70 -27.47
CA GLY A 44 17.21 -15.86 -28.85
C GLY A 44 17.28 -14.54 -29.62
N SER A 45 16.98 -14.55 -30.92
CA SER A 45 16.95 -13.32 -31.73
C SER A 45 15.66 -12.53 -31.48
N GLY A 46 15.81 -11.31 -30.95
CA GLY A 46 14.73 -10.36 -30.65
C GLY A 46 14.44 -9.31 -31.75
N PRO A 47 13.53 -8.36 -31.49
CA PRO A 47 12.72 -8.21 -30.26
C PRO A 47 11.34 -8.90 -30.36
N CYS A 48 10.86 -9.49 -29.25
CA CYS A 48 9.47 -9.95 -29.02
C CYS A 48 8.79 -10.73 -30.18
N GLY A 49 9.52 -11.54 -30.95
CA GLY A 49 8.91 -12.24 -32.10
C GLY A 49 9.82 -13.03 -33.04
N GLY A 50 11.14 -13.01 -32.84
CA GLY A 50 12.08 -13.77 -33.66
C GLY A 50 12.45 -15.16 -33.14
N GLY A 51 12.09 -15.50 -31.88
CA GLY A 51 12.52 -16.72 -31.19
C GLY A 51 11.70 -17.05 -29.92
N PHE A 52 12.31 -17.78 -28.98
CA PHE A 52 11.75 -18.01 -27.64
C PHE A 52 11.93 -16.76 -26.78
N PHE A 53 10.86 -16.24 -26.21
CA PHE A 53 10.87 -15.05 -25.36
C PHE A 53 9.86 -15.21 -24.22
N GLU A 54 10.06 -14.47 -23.13
CA GLU A 54 9.10 -14.33 -22.03
C GLU A 54 8.80 -12.85 -21.82
N ASN A 55 7.52 -12.50 -21.70
CA ASN A 55 7.13 -11.13 -21.34
C ASN A 55 6.93 -11.09 -19.83
N LEU A 56 7.85 -10.44 -19.13
CA LEU A 56 7.87 -10.39 -17.67
C LEU A 56 6.67 -9.60 -17.12
N GLU A 57 6.18 -8.62 -17.87
CA GLU A 57 4.99 -7.80 -17.56
C GLU A 57 3.67 -8.58 -17.52
N LEU A 58 3.62 -9.78 -18.11
CA LEU A 58 2.39 -10.58 -18.12
C LEU A 58 2.23 -11.45 -16.86
N ARG A 59 3.25 -11.54 -16.03
CA ARG A 59 3.34 -12.51 -14.94
C ARG A 59 2.94 -11.83 -13.64
N ASN A 60 1.70 -12.04 -13.22
CA ASN A 60 1.15 -11.38 -12.04
C ASN A 60 0.43 -12.37 -11.10
N ARG A 61 -0.32 -11.84 -10.14
CA ARG A 61 -1.07 -12.60 -9.13
C ARG A 61 -2.25 -13.42 -9.65
N ASP A 62 -2.65 -13.27 -10.92
CA ASP A 62 -3.64 -14.15 -11.56
C ASP A 62 -3.03 -15.48 -12.04
N ASP A 63 -1.70 -15.62 -11.98
CA ASP A 63 -1.02 -16.84 -12.36
C ASP A 63 -1.36 -18.02 -11.45
N LEU A 64 -1.47 -19.21 -12.05
CA LEU A 64 -1.69 -20.46 -11.33
C LEU A 64 -0.39 -20.91 -10.65
N PRO A 65 -0.29 -20.94 -9.30
CA PRO A 65 0.94 -21.29 -8.60
C PRO A 65 1.55 -22.66 -8.97
N PRO A 66 0.76 -23.71 -9.29
CA PRO A 66 1.32 -24.98 -9.75
C PRO A 66 2.05 -24.94 -11.11
N VAL A 67 1.84 -23.88 -11.91
CA VAL A 67 2.45 -23.69 -13.23
C VAL A 67 3.53 -22.61 -13.18
N PHE A 68 3.22 -21.51 -12.50
CA PHE A 68 4.13 -20.38 -12.27
C PHE A 68 4.20 -20.14 -10.76
N PRO A 69 5.14 -20.78 -10.06
CA PRO A 69 5.32 -20.62 -8.63
C PRO A 69 5.46 -19.14 -8.24
N TRP A 70 5.06 -18.84 -7.02
CA TRP A 70 5.09 -17.50 -6.45
C TRP A 70 6.31 -17.34 -5.54
N GLY A 71 6.70 -16.08 -5.32
CA GLY A 71 7.76 -15.72 -4.38
C GLY A 71 9.12 -15.46 -5.02
N ASP A 72 10.02 -14.97 -4.17
CA ASP A 72 11.38 -14.50 -4.47
C ASP A 72 12.41 -15.62 -4.72
N SER A 73 11.98 -16.88 -4.62
CA SER A 73 12.75 -18.05 -5.03
C SER A 73 12.59 -18.39 -6.53
N VAL A 74 11.90 -17.53 -7.29
CA VAL A 74 11.63 -17.68 -8.72
C VAL A 74 12.26 -16.52 -9.47
N GLU A 75 13.29 -16.79 -10.28
CA GLU A 75 14.07 -15.76 -10.99
C GLU A 75 13.20 -14.84 -11.86
N GLY A 76 12.21 -15.38 -12.58
CA GLY A 76 11.31 -14.58 -13.40
C GLY A 76 10.40 -13.64 -12.62
N ARG A 77 10.07 -13.96 -11.35
CA ARG A 77 9.31 -13.06 -10.47
C ARG A 77 10.18 -11.92 -9.96
N VAL A 78 11.42 -12.22 -9.62
CA VAL A 78 12.41 -11.21 -9.22
C VAL A 78 12.71 -10.29 -10.40
N ALA A 79 12.94 -10.83 -11.59
CA ALA A 79 13.20 -10.06 -12.81
C ALA A 79 12.03 -9.14 -13.17
N GLY A 80 10.79 -9.64 -13.09
CA GLY A 80 9.58 -8.84 -13.29
C GLY A 80 9.47 -7.72 -12.26
N ALA A 81 9.62 -8.03 -10.96
CA ALA A 81 9.56 -7.02 -9.91
C ALA A 81 10.56 -5.87 -10.12
N LEU A 82 11.79 -6.19 -10.52
CA LEU A 82 12.81 -5.19 -10.81
C LEU A 82 12.52 -4.38 -12.08
N TYR A 83 11.85 -5.01 -13.05
CA TYR A 83 11.43 -4.35 -14.27
C TYR A 83 10.28 -3.38 -13.99
N ASP A 84 9.24 -3.76 -13.24
CA ASP A 84 8.18 -2.86 -12.76
C ASP A 84 8.76 -1.69 -11.94
N LEU A 85 9.77 -1.92 -11.07
CA LEU A 85 10.45 -0.83 -10.36
C LEU A 85 11.16 0.15 -11.32
N PHE A 86 11.68 -0.35 -12.43
CA PHE A 86 12.51 0.38 -13.38
C PHE A 86 11.69 1.14 -14.41
N ASP A 87 10.68 0.49 -14.96
CA ASP A 87 9.95 0.96 -16.11
C ASP A 87 8.97 2.09 -15.72
N GLY A 88 8.26 2.65 -16.69
CA GLY A 88 7.29 3.72 -16.41
C GLY A 88 5.90 3.42 -16.96
N VAL A 89 5.62 2.14 -17.22
CA VAL A 89 4.39 1.66 -17.84
C VAL A 89 3.56 0.95 -16.79
N ASN A 90 2.99 1.74 -15.88
CA ASN A 90 2.31 1.18 -14.73
C ASN A 90 1.02 0.41 -15.10
N GLU A 91 0.85 -0.80 -14.58
CA GLU A 91 -0.41 -1.55 -14.60
C GLU A 91 -0.75 -2.24 -13.27
N GLY A 92 -2.00 -2.65 -13.10
CA GLY A 92 -2.41 -3.47 -11.96
C GLY A 92 -2.07 -2.82 -10.61
N PHE A 93 -1.19 -3.46 -9.86
CA PHE A 93 -0.69 -2.93 -8.60
C PHE A 93 0.54 -2.04 -8.81
N ASP A 94 1.32 -2.29 -9.86
CA ASP A 94 2.48 -1.47 -10.15
C ASP A 94 2.09 0.01 -10.31
N SER A 95 2.90 0.83 -9.66
CA SER A 95 2.80 2.28 -9.69
C SER A 95 4.18 2.93 -9.60
N ALA A 96 5.24 2.12 -9.67
CA ALA A 96 6.62 2.55 -9.58
C ALA A 96 7.06 3.20 -10.90
N THR A 97 7.96 4.18 -10.81
CA THR A 97 8.60 4.80 -11.98
C THR A 97 10.02 5.25 -11.65
N PHE A 98 10.80 4.42 -10.94
CA PHE A 98 12.05 4.84 -10.32
C PHE A 98 13.21 4.97 -11.32
N GLY A 99 13.14 4.24 -12.44
CA GLY A 99 14.26 4.10 -13.35
C GLY A 99 15.40 3.28 -12.75
N PHE A 100 16.54 3.23 -13.44
CA PHE A 100 17.63 2.33 -13.06
C PHE A 100 18.46 2.84 -11.88
N THR A 101 18.51 4.16 -11.65
CA THR A 101 19.45 4.76 -10.68
C THR A 101 19.19 4.30 -9.25
N PRO A 102 17.95 4.32 -8.73
CA PRO A 102 17.68 3.86 -7.36
C PRO A 102 18.00 2.38 -7.15
N ILE A 103 17.61 1.55 -8.11
CA ILE A 103 17.89 0.10 -8.09
C ILE A 103 19.41 -0.16 -8.06
N ALA A 104 20.18 0.48 -8.95
CA ALA A 104 21.62 0.34 -9.00
C ALA A 104 22.31 0.88 -7.73
N ASN A 105 21.81 1.98 -7.17
CA ASN A 105 22.35 2.54 -5.94
C ASN A 105 22.20 1.59 -4.75
N ASN A 106 21.08 0.88 -4.66
CA ASN A 106 20.86 -0.12 -3.62
C ASN A 106 21.83 -1.30 -3.82
N VAL A 107 21.76 -1.95 -5.00
CA VAL A 107 22.53 -3.18 -5.33
C VAL A 107 24.05 -3.01 -5.25
N PHE A 108 24.58 -1.82 -5.59
CA PHE A 108 26.03 -1.58 -5.63
C PHE A 108 26.58 -0.92 -4.37
N GLN A 109 25.76 -0.68 -3.35
CA GLN A 109 26.21 -0.17 -2.05
C GLN A 109 26.30 -1.30 -1.03
N ALA A 110 27.23 -1.16 -0.08
CA ALA A 110 27.37 -2.13 0.99
C ALA A 110 26.25 -1.94 2.03
N PRO A 111 25.72 -3.03 2.62
CA PRO A 111 26.12 -4.43 2.42
C PRO A 111 25.58 -5.02 1.12
N ASN A 112 26.42 -5.78 0.39
CA ASN A 112 25.97 -6.49 -0.81
C ASN A 112 24.83 -7.45 -0.46
N GLU A 113 23.79 -7.44 -1.27
CA GLU A 113 22.61 -8.26 -1.10
C GLU A 113 22.76 -9.61 -1.81
N ASP A 114 22.33 -10.68 -1.16
CA ASP A 114 22.37 -12.04 -1.68
C ASP A 114 20.97 -12.63 -1.96
N CYS A 115 19.91 -11.88 -1.65
CA CYS A 115 18.51 -12.18 -1.95
C CYS A 115 17.70 -10.88 -2.16
N LEU A 116 16.49 -11.00 -2.74
CA LEU A 116 15.60 -9.85 -2.94
C LEU A 116 15.13 -9.25 -1.60
N GLU A 117 14.97 -10.06 -0.55
CA GLU A 117 14.61 -9.59 0.79
C GLU A 117 15.68 -8.63 1.32
N ALA A 118 16.97 -8.94 1.15
CA ALA A 118 18.07 -8.05 1.55
C ALA A 118 18.08 -6.74 0.73
N PHE A 119 17.76 -6.81 -0.57
CA PHE A 119 17.55 -5.62 -1.40
C PHE A 119 16.38 -4.77 -0.88
N TRP A 120 15.27 -5.41 -0.51
CA TRP A 120 14.11 -4.73 0.05
C TRP A 120 14.44 -4.03 1.38
N GLU A 121 15.18 -4.68 2.28
CA GLU A 121 15.67 -4.03 3.51
C GLU A 121 16.58 -2.82 3.22
N GLY A 122 17.38 -2.88 2.17
CA GLY A 122 18.15 -1.74 1.67
C GLY A 122 17.27 -0.61 1.11
N TRP A 123 16.18 -0.98 0.42
CA TRP A 123 15.21 -0.03 -0.13
C TRP A 123 14.47 0.73 0.97
N LYS A 124 14.04 0.05 2.04
CA LYS A 124 13.36 0.69 3.20
C LYS A 124 14.22 1.69 3.97
N ILE A 125 15.54 1.66 3.79
CA ILE A 125 16.44 2.66 4.36
C ILE A 125 16.95 3.66 3.32
N SER A 126 16.50 3.51 2.07
CA SER A 126 16.70 4.49 1.02
C SER A 126 15.69 5.64 1.18
N GLU A 127 15.94 6.78 0.56
CA GLU A 127 14.97 7.91 0.55
C GLU A 127 13.91 7.73 -0.56
N GLU A 128 13.85 6.55 -1.18
CA GLU A 128 12.90 6.23 -2.25
C GLU A 128 11.54 5.84 -1.67
N ASN A 129 10.49 5.97 -2.47
CA ASN A 129 9.14 5.68 -2.02
C ASN A 129 8.93 4.15 -1.85
N GLU A 130 8.62 3.72 -0.63
CA GLU A 130 8.42 2.32 -0.28
C GLU A 130 7.08 1.78 -0.79
N HIS A 131 6.01 2.55 -0.67
CA HIS A 131 4.66 2.17 -1.09
C HIS A 131 4.58 1.77 -2.57
N HIS A 132 5.12 2.59 -3.47
CA HIS A 132 5.13 2.27 -4.90
C HIS A 132 6.02 1.06 -5.20
N ALA A 133 7.13 0.92 -4.47
CA ALA A 133 8.06 -0.19 -4.67
C ALA A 133 7.46 -1.54 -4.20
N VAL A 134 6.86 -1.58 -3.01
CA VAL A 134 6.27 -2.81 -2.48
C VAL A 134 5.10 -3.28 -3.34
N ARG A 135 4.34 -2.36 -3.94
CA ARG A 135 3.26 -2.69 -4.87
C ARG A 135 3.74 -3.32 -6.18
N ALA A 136 4.85 -2.84 -6.75
CA ALA A 136 5.50 -3.44 -7.91
C ALA A 136 6.02 -4.86 -7.61
N ILE A 137 6.64 -5.03 -6.43
CA ILE A 137 7.09 -6.34 -5.94
C ILE A 137 5.88 -7.28 -5.73
N TYR A 138 4.80 -6.76 -5.15
CA TYR A 138 3.56 -7.48 -4.87
C TYR A 138 2.85 -7.98 -6.12
N GLN A 139 2.81 -7.16 -7.18
CA GLN A 139 2.30 -7.53 -8.50
C GLN A 139 2.95 -8.83 -9.00
N ASN A 140 4.26 -8.93 -8.82
CA ASN A 140 5.10 -10.05 -9.21
C ASN A 140 5.04 -11.23 -8.22
N THR A 141 3.98 -11.33 -7.42
CA THR A 141 3.71 -12.45 -6.48
C THR A 141 4.71 -12.60 -5.34
N ILE A 142 5.48 -11.56 -5.04
CA ILE A 142 6.40 -11.48 -3.92
C ILE A 142 5.77 -10.55 -2.88
N ASP A 143 5.49 -11.03 -1.67
CA ASP A 143 4.72 -10.27 -0.68
C ASP A 143 5.61 -9.86 0.50
N TYR A 144 6.10 -8.63 0.47
CA TYR A 144 6.85 -8.00 1.57
C TYR A 144 6.09 -6.90 2.29
N ASP A 145 4.84 -6.69 1.91
CA ASP A 145 3.96 -5.66 2.47
C ASP A 145 3.47 -6.06 3.88
N THR A 146 3.38 -5.08 4.77
CA THR A 146 2.71 -5.24 6.07
C THR A 146 1.34 -4.57 6.03
N PRO A 147 0.31 -5.11 6.70
CA PRO A 147 -0.99 -4.44 6.72
C PRO A 147 -0.93 -3.18 7.59
N PRO A 148 -1.80 -2.17 7.32
CA PRO A 148 -1.86 -0.98 8.15
C PRO A 148 -2.31 -1.37 9.55
N ARG A 149 -1.96 -0.56 10.55
CA ARG A 149 -2.33 -0.81 11.95
C ARG A 149 -2.82 0.45 12.64
N TYR A 150 -3.75 0.28 13.56
CA TYR A 150 -4.19 1.36 14.43
C TYR A 150 -3.40 1.35 15.74
N GLU A 151 -2.50 2.31 15.91
CA GLU A 151 -1.60 2.41 17.06
C GLU A 151 -1.45 3.88 17.53
N PRO A 152 -2.19 4.32 18.55
CA PRO A 152 -3.14 3.56 19.38
C PRO A 152 -4.49 3.31 18.68
N SER A 153 -5.32 2.45 19.27
CA SER A 153 -6.71 2.26 18.82
C SER A 153 -7.52 3.56 18.81
N LEU A 154 -8.51 3.61 17.93
CA LEU A 154 -9.41 4.74 17.75
C LEU A 154 -10.16 5.06 19.06
N PRO A 155 -10.17 6.35 19.48
CA PRO A 155 -10.75 6.72 20.76
C PRO A 155 -12.27 6.80 20.70
N ASP A 156 -12.93 6.27 21.72
CA ASP A 156 -14.36 6.52 21.95
C ASP A 156 -14.66 8.03 22.03
N ARG A 157 -15.83 8.43 21.52
CA ARG A 157 -16.29 9.81 21.48
C ARG A 157 -17.58 10.01 22.25
N ILE A 158 -17.68 11.18 22.89
CA ILE A 158 -18.90 11.65 23.55
C ILE A 158 -19.35 12.90 22.82
N VAL A 159 -20.58 12.88 22.32
CA VAL A 159 -21.20 14.00 21.60
C VAL A 159 -22.47 14.41 22.32
N LEU A 160 -22.75 15.72 22.36
CA LEU A 160 -23.98 16.24 22.97
C LEU A 160 -25.12 16.23 21.94
N GLN A 161 -26.32 15.88 22.41
CA GLN A 161 -27.51 15.85 21.58
C GLN A 161 -27.73 17.17 20.83
N GLY A 162 -27.89 17.08 19.51
CA GLY A 162 -28.15 18.24 18.65
C GLY A 162 -26.92 19.11 18.34
N LEU A 163 -25.72 18.67 18.74
CA LEU A 163 -24.45 19.29 18.38
C LEU A 163 -23.60 18.27 17.59
N GLY A 164 -23.10 18.69 16.43
CA GLY A 164 -22.09 17.92 15.70
C GLY A 164 -20.71 18.03 16.36
N CYS A 165 -19.85 17.08 16.04
CA CYS A 165 -18.43 17.12 16.38
C CYS A 165 -17.64 16.99 15.08
N GLU A 166 -17.19 18.12 14.56
CA GLU A 166 -16.32 18.22 13.39
C GLU A 166 -14.89 17.80 13.75
N ASN A 167 -14.19 17.15 12.83
CA ASN A 167 -12.82 16.64 12.99
C ASN A 167 -12.66 15.89 14.31
N ALA A 168 -13.65 15.05 14.64
CA ALA A 168 -13.70 14.32 15.90
C ALA A 168 -12.52 13.36 16.03
N ILE A 169 -12.07 12.75 14.94
CA ILE A 169 -10.89 11.88 14.90
C ILE A 169 -10.12 12.20 13.62
N ASP A 170 -8.84 12.50 13.75
CA ASP A 170 -7.87 12.59 12.64
C ASP A 170 -7.26 11.20 12.48
N LEU A 171 -7.52 10.53 11.35
CA LEU A 171 -7.12 9.13 11.16
C LEU A 171 -5.62 8.96 10.97
N TRP A 172 -4.90 9.95 10.43
CA TRP A 172 -3.44 9.94 10.34
C TRP A 172 -2.80 9.81 11.72
N THR A 173 -3.40 10.42 12.73
CA THR A 173 -2.90 10.33 14.11
C THR A 173 -2.98 8.92 14.70
N TYR A 174 -3.84 8.05 14.17
CA TYR A 174 -4.13 6.74 14.77
C TYR A 174 -3.75 5.56 13.89
N SER A 175 -3.52 5.74 12.60
CA SER A 175 -3.05 4.68 11.72
C SER A 175 -1.61 4.89 11.29
N THR A 176 -0.91 3.79 11.09
CA THR A 176 0.46 3.77 10.56
C THR A 176 0.61 2.52 9.71
N ASP A 177 1.54 2.58 8.78
CA ASP A 177 1.98 1.46 7.97
C ASP A 177 3.51 1.51 7.86
N ASP A 178 4.17 0.37 7.67
CA ASP A 178 5.64 0.36 7.57
C ASP A 178 6.12 0.87 6.20
N GLU A 179 5.34 0.62 5.14
CA GLU A 179 5.71 0.94 3.76
C GLU A 179 4.96 2.16 3.19
N SER A 180 3.81 2.51 3.77
CA SER A 180 2.92 3.56 3.26
C SER A 180 2.89 4.77 4.18
N SER A 181 3.10 5.96 3.60
CA SER A 181 2.89 7.22 4.30
C SER A 181 1.40 7.48 4.54
N ASP A 182 1.08 8.39 5.47
CA ASP A 182 -0.31 8.77 5.75
C ASP A 182 -1.09 9.20 4.50
N SER A 183 -0.43 9.84 3.52
CA SER A 183 -1.08 10.27 2.27
C SER A 183 -1.36 9.13 1.27
N GLU A 184 -0.79 7.95 1.51
CA GLU A 184 -0.94 6.75 0.68
C GLU A 184 -1.94 5.75 1.28
N LEU A 185 -2.36 5.98 2.51
CA LEU A 185 -3.44 5.25 3.16
C LEU A 185 -4.80 5.82 2.78
N ASP A 186 -5.80 4.95 2.72
CA ASP A 186 -7.19 5.30 2.43
C ASP A 186 -8.11 4.71 3.51
N TRP A 187 -9.15 5.47 3.90
CA TRP A 187 -10.06 5.08 4.99
C TRP A 187 -11.51 5.04 4.56
N GLN A 188 -12.24 4.06 5.08
CA GLN A 188 -13.67 3.95 4.86
C GLN A 188 -14.43 3.46 6.10
N ILE A 189 -15.62 4.00 6.32
CA ILE A 189 -16.56 3.46 7.30
C ILE A 189 -17.21 2.22 6.70
N VAL A 190 -16.82 1.03 7.18
CA VAL A 190 -17.34 -0.26 6.70
C VAL A 190 -18.54 -0.74 7.50
N TYR A 191 -18.75 -0.23 8.70
CA TYR A 191 -19.88 -0.59 9.54
C TYR A 191 -20.27 0.52 10.52
N THR A 192 -21.56 0.66 10.77
CA THR A 192 -22.12 1.50 11.82
C THR A 192 -23.31 0.80 12.44
N SER A 193 -23.28 0.55 13.75
CA SER A 193 -24.34 -0.21 14.42
C SER A 193 -25.67 0.53 14.52
N ASP A 194 -25.65 1.86 14.46
CA ASP A 194 -26.84 2.71 14.38
C ASP A 194 -26.52 3.99 13.59
N TRP A 195 -27.03 4.07 12.35
CA TRP A 195 -26.79 5.19 11.42
C TRP A 195 -27.15 6.56 12.02
N ARG A 196 -27.99 6.60 13.07
CA ARG A 196 -28.42 7.85 13.72
C ARG A 196 -27.31 8.58 14.46
N CYS A 197 -26.14 7.97 14.65
CA CYS A 197 -24.97 8.71 15.14
C CYS A 197 -24.30 9.58 14.08
N GLY A 198 -24.58 9.36 12.79
CA GLY A 198 -24.17 10.22 11.69
C GLY A 198 -22.65 10.39 11.56
N ALA A 199 -21.90 9.30 11.70
CA ALA A 199 -20.47 9.32 11.45
C ALA A 199 -20.19 9.43 9.93
N THR A 200 -19.29 10.32 9.54
CA THR A 200 -18.80 10.50 8.18
C THR A 200 -17.29 10.67 8.18
N ILE A 201 -16.65 10.44 7.03
CA ILE A 201 -15.26 10.83 6.80
C ILE A 201 -15.28 11.94 5.75
N ASP A 202 -14.63 13.06 6.03
CA ASP A 202 -14.35 14.14 5.09
C ASP A 202 -12.83 14.40 5.03
N GLY A 203 -12.38 15.22 4.07
CA GLY A 203 -10.95 15.50 3.87
C GLY A 203 -10.08 14.32 3.40
N GLY A 204 -10.59 13.09 3.49
CA GLY A 204 -9.88 11.83 3.27
C GLY A 204 -9.63 11.07 4.58
N ASP A 205 -9.45 11.80 5.68
CA ASP A 205 -8.90 11.29 6.94
C ASP A 205 -9.63 11.80 8.20
N MET A 206 -10.53 12.78 8.06
CA MET A 206 -11.19 13.43 9.21
C MET A 206 -12.56 12.81 9.45
N VAL A 207 -12.74 12.22 10.63
CA VAL A 207 -14.03 11.66 11.05
C VAL A 207 -14.88 12.73 11.71
N ASP A 208 -16.06 12.98 11.15
CA ASP A 208 -17.08 13.81 11.77
C ASP A 208 -18.19 12.98 12.39
N ILE A 209 -18.84 13.52 13.42
CA ILE A 209 -19.97 12.87 14.08
C ILE A 209 -21.14 13.84 14.17
N HIS A 210 -22.22 13.53 13.45
CA HIS A 210 -23.43 14.34 13.37
C HIS A 210 -24.68 13.57 13.78
N PRO A 211 -24.95 13.43 15.09
CA PRO A 211 -26.11 12.68 15.56
C PRO A 211 -27.43 13.28 15.05
N GLN A 212 -28.37 12.42 14.66
CA GLN A 212 -29.71 12.85 14.26
C GLN A 212 -30.36 13.66 15.39
N SER A 213 -30.98 14.79 15.02
CA SER A 213 -31.68 15.65 15.98
C SER A 213 -32.66 14.85 16.85
N GLY A 214 -32.51 14.99 18.18
CA GLY A 214 -33.36 14.30 19.16
C GLY A 214 -32.95 12.87 19.49
N TRP A 215 -31.95 12.30 18.81
CA TRP A 215 -31.45 10.96 19.14
C TRP A 215 -30.56 10.99 20.41
N LEU A 216 -30.64 9.90 21.17
CA LEU A 216 -29.82 9.59 22.34
C LEU A 216 -29.50 8.10 22.28
N GLY A 217 -28.30 7.73 22.68
CA GLY A 217 -27.86 6.34 22.65
C GLY A 217 -26.38 6.23 22.35
N SER A 218 -26.00 5.07 21.84
CA SER A 218 -24.64 4.78 21.43
C SER A 218 -24.63 4.05 20.10
N CYS A 219 -23.61 4.30 19.29
CA CYS A 219 -23.30 3.50 18.12
C CYS A 219 -21.83 3.07 18.16
N ASP A 220 -21.53 1.94 17.53
CA ASP A 220 -20.17 1.48 17.25
C ASP A 220 -19.91 1.74 15.77
N VAL A 221 -18.79 2.38 15.46
CA VAL A 221 -18.37 2.75 14.11
C VAL A 221 -17.07 2.02 13.81
N THR A 222 -17.05 1.21 12.75
CA THR A 222 -15.86 0.48 12.32
C THR A 222 -15.26 1.18 11.10
N ILE A 223 -14.00 1.58 11.21
CA ILE A 223 -13.22 2.17 10.11
C ILE A 223 -12.21 1.15 9.62
N GLN A 224 -12.15 0.98 8.30
CA GLN A 224 -11.11 0.20 7.63
C GLN A 224 -10.06 1.16 7.08
N ALA A 225 -8.79 0.91 7.40
CA ALA A 225 -7.63 1.49 6.73
C ALA A 225 -7.12 0.52 5.64
N ASN A 226 -6.62 1.05 4.54
CA ASN A 226 -6.18 0.32 3.35
C ASN A 226 -4.91 0.98 2.77
N ASP A 227 -3.86 0.20 2.52
CA ASP A 227 -2.61 0.60 1.86
C ASP A 227 -2.59 0.28 0.35
N SER A 228 -3.77 -0.02 -0.22
CA SER A 228 -4.03 -0.56 -1.57
C SER A 228 -3.76 -2.06 -1.80
N LEU A 229 -3.11 -2.75 -0.87
CA LEU A 229 -2.78 -4.19 -0.92
C LEU A 229 -3.50 -4.99 0.18
N LYS A 230 -3.46 -4.52 1.42
CA LYS A 230 -4.03 -5.10 2.62
C LYS A 230 -4.86 -4.09 3.39
N THR A 231 -5.66 -4.60 4.32
CA THR A 231 -6.61 -3.80 5.09
C THR A 231 -6.65 -4.20 6.54
N THR A 232 -6.88 -3.23 7.42
CA THR A 232 -7.14 -3.43 8.85
C THR A 232 -8.34 -2.63 9.31
N ASN A 233 -9.09 -3.16 10.28
CA ASN A 233 -10.25 -2.49 10.85
C ASN A 233 -10.01 -2.15 12.32
N ASP A 234 -10.54 -1.01 12.77
CA ASP A 234 -10.73 -0.71 14.19
C ASP A 234 -12.13 -0.11 14.43
N THR A 235 -12.61 -0.20 15.67
CA THR A 235 -13.96 0.23 16.05
C THR A 235 -13.92 1.11 17.29
N PHE A 236 -14.53 2.29 17.18
CA PHE A 236 -14.76 3.18 18.32
C PHE A 236 -16.25 3.33 18.60
N ARG A 237 -16.58 3.66 19.85
CA ARG A 237 -17.95 3.93 20.29
C ARG A 237 -18.23 5.42 20.36
N VAL A 238 -19.36 5.82 19.78
CA VAL A 238 -19.96 7.14 19.96
C VAL A 238 -21.06 7.06 21.01
N ASN A 239 -21.01 7.91 22.03
CA ASN A 239 -22.06 8.08 23.03
C ASN A 239 -22.71 9.46 22.88
N VAL A 240 -24.03 9.49 22.61
CA VAL A 240 -24.80 10.73 22.48
C VAL A 240 -25.58 11.00 23.75
N LEU A 241 -25.17 12.05 24.45
CA LEU A 241 -25.70 12.40 25.77
C LEU A 241 -26.68 13.58 25.68
N PRO A 242 -27.69 13.64 26.57
CA PRO A 242 -28.63 14.76 26.60
C PRO A 242 -27.95 16.06 27.06
N VAL A 243 -28.39 17.19 26.52
CA VAL A 243 -27.99 18.51 27.03
C VAL A 243 -28.76 18.79 28.32
N GLN A 244 -28.11 18.63 29.48
CA GLN A 244 -28.77 18.78 30.79
C GLN A 244 -29.11 20.23 31.17
N ALA A 245 -28.44 21.25 30.60
CA ALA A 245 -28.82 22.65 30.81
C ALA A 245 -28.29 23.57 29.70
N TRP A 246 -29.16 24.46 29.22
CA TRP A 246 -28.77 25.64 28.46
C TRP A 246 -28.62 26.78 29.48
N VAL A 247 -27.40 27.22 29.75
CA VAL A 247 -27.19 28.42 30.58
C VAL A 247 -27.41 29.64 29.70
N PHE A 248 -28.62 30.19 29.74
CA PHE A 248 -28.89 31.51 29.17
C PHE A 248 -28.36 32.57 30.14
N LEU A 249 -27.27 33.24 29.78
CA LEU A 249 -26.83 34.44 30.49
C LEU A 249 -27.80 35.58 30.17
N PRO A 250 -28.49 36.17 31.17
CA PRO A 250 -29.31 37.34 30.92
C PRO A 250 -28.41 38.52 30.51
N ILE A 251 -28.71 39.12 29.35
CA ILE A 251 -28.17 40.43 28.99
C ILE A 251 -28.75 41.46 29.96
N VAL A 252 -27.88 42.11 30.74
CA VAL A 252 -28.24 43.29 31.54
C VAL A 252 -27.90 44.52 30.70
N MET A 253 -28.92 45.12 30.07
CA MET A 253 -28.79 46.44 29.46
C MET A 253 -29.05 47.51 30.51
N ASN A 254 -28.04 48.32 30.83
CA ASN A 254 -28.24 49.53 31.61
C ASN A 254 -29.00 50.55 30.74
N SER A 255 -30.29 50.72 31.00
CA SER A 255 -31.04 51.88 30.53
C SER A 255 -30.76 53.04 31.47
N ASN A 256 -29.78 53.88 31.13
CA ASN A 256 -29.68 55.21 31.75
C ASN A 256 -30.71 56.15 31.09
N PRO A 257 -31.47 56.93 31.89
CA PRO A 257 -32.47 57.88 31.39
C PRO A 257 -31.87 59.10 30.68
#